data_AF-W6KYQ0-F1
#
_entry.id   AF-W6KYQ0-F1
#
_cell.length_a   1.000
_cell.length_b   1.000
_cell.length_c   1.000
_cell.angle_alpha   90.00
_cell.angle_beta   90.00
_cell.angle_gamma   90.00
#
_symmetry.space_group_name_H-M   'P 1'
#
loop_
_entity.id
_entity.type
_entity.pdbx_description
1 polymer ?
#
loop_
_entity_poly.entity_id
_entity_poly.type
_entity_poly.pdbx_seq_one_letter_code
_entity_poly.pdbx_strand_id
1 'polypeptide(L)'
;MRRFLLAKCASTSSRFLILRPEATIDPERYPLGYVPLDDTEPIDAVYSLIKAGHFVAPLNTIETIHKVYIGVRSLCQSEYPLVAPQDVVSSQAREREMMSRILIRRDFWTLEDFNDAELNQSFGVQNYYFDNYKWSQFLWRRFQLFVEEYYPISEHSHLKYVEYVELIKSFFAFEEGASVAPLLPKAVKLHPPYGIMLPSRPSLEPIILLKRWLTNFRSTLGLNRALVVHCGAGVVPFAVKFCNVPIVRGVDPHPRAISSCRKDATTHHKLAGMSFQTAELFPQEDRNPRKYDMIVFYPDEEIVSSFTDYTSIFAPGMQGVAGKLEEFFEKASDFLTDTGVIVICCTNLRSILNSSEPHPIEYEIKQNRRFVLLDYYDAPIRYGGFLRHQFLGPKVSMISDLKRKMRSELWILHKLTSIHNFGFFHQIPGAKPPPHSHDWGRKKASFKRQKHLKNYVEMLGGDWDDYKKRLMHMLQEATDEPEDDIAEAVRMALDPTYPLELSQRAKATIEQNLKEKERFDLQVFEDYIDKSPRESFDSKVL
;
A
#
# COMPACT_ATOMS: atom_id res chain seq x y z
N MET A 1 -3.04 -0.79 -47.06
CA MET A 1 -2.93 0.67 -46.86
C MET A 1 -4.06 1.18 -45.97
N ARG A 2 -3.89 1.15 -44.65
CA ARG A 2 -4.72 1.89 -43.69
C ARG A 2 -3.77 2.60 -42.74
N ARG A 3 -3.90 3.92 -42.69
CA ARG A 3 -3.03 4.87 -41.97
C ARG A 3 -3.09 4.58 -40.46
N PHE A 4 -1.95 4.18 -39.90
CA PHE A 4 -1.69 4.28 -38.47
C PHE A 4 -1.48 5.77 -38.14
N LEU A 5 -2.50 6.41 -37.60
CA LEU A 5 -2.33 7.67 -36.88
C LEU A 5 -1.82 7.30 -35.48
N LEU A 6 -0.50 7.32 -35.32
CA LEU A 6 0.18 7.32 -34.03
C LEU A 6 -0.22 8.60 -33.30
N ALA A 7 -1.22 8.50 -32.43
CA ALA A 7 -1.47 9.50 -31.40
C ALA A 7 -0.30 9.46 -30.42
N LYS A 8 0.58 10.46 -30.52
CA LYS A 8 1.59 10.80 -29.51
C LYS A 8 0.86 11.16 -28.21
N CYS A 9 0.64 10.19 -27.35
CA CYS A 9 0.27 10.44 -25.96
C CYS A 9 0.71 9.24 -25.12
N ALA A 10 2.01 9.18 -24.86
CA ALA A 10 2.56 8.39 -23.77
C ALA A 10 3.78 9.14 -23.26
N SER A 11 3.67 9.75 -22.08
CA SER A 11 4.82 10.05 -21.25
C SER A 11 5.41 8.71 -20.79
N THR A 12 6.09 8.03 -21.70
CA THR A 12 7.01 6.96 -21.32
C THR A 12 8.15 7.66 -20.59
N SER A 13 8.26 7.44 -19.29
CA SER A 13 9.53 7.63 -18.59
C SER A 13 10.50 6.60 -19.19
N SER A 14 11.01 6.86 -20.38
CA SER A 14 12.04 6.05 -21.01
C SER A 14 13.33 6.42 -20.29
N ARG A 15 13.72 5.55 -19.37
CA ARG A 15 15.09 5.54 -18.90
C ARG A 15 15.96 5.14 -20.08
N PHE A 16 17.07 5.84 -20.29
CA PHE A 16 18.12 5.41 -21.20
C PHE A 16 19.23 4.79 -20.36
N LEU A 17 19.67 3.57 -20.69
CA LEU A 17 20.86 2.97 -20.07
C LEU A 17 21.96 2.80 -21.12
N ILE A 18 22.73 3.88 -21.27
CA ILE A 18 23.98 3.93 -22.02
C ILE A 18 25.07 4.29 -21.01
N LEU A 19 26.01 3.37 -20.82
CA LEU A 19 27.15 3.64 -19.94
C LEU A 19 27.95 4.81 -20.49
N ARG A 20 28.48 5.63 -19.58
CA ARG A 20 29.39 6.74 -19.85
C ARG A 20 30.76 6.36 -19.29
N PRO A 21 31.63 5.69 -20.07
CA PRO A 21 32.90 5.17 -19.56
C PRO A 21 33.75 6.23 -18.87
N GLU A 22 33.72 7.46 -19.35
CA GLU A 22 34.44 8.62 -18.79
C GLU A 22 34.07 8.96 -17.34
N ALA A 23 32.90 8.53 -16.88
CA ALA A 23 32.42 8.74 -15.51
C ALA A 23 32.54 7.47 -14.63
N THR A 24 33.23 6.44 -15.12
CA THR A 24 33.46 5.18 -14.38
C THR A 24 34.79 5.22 -13.62
N ILE A 25 35.00 4.23 -12.75
CA ILE A 25 36.14 4.23 -11.80
C ILE A 25 37.49 4.09 -12.50
N ASP A 26 37.57 3.25 -13.53
CA ASP A 26 38.83 2.93 -14.21
C ASP A 26 38.59 2.85 -15.74
N PRO A 27 38.45 4.00 -16.41
CA PRO A 27 38.19 4.04 -17.85
C PRO A 27 39.39 3.62 -18.70
N GLU A 28 40.60 3.67 -18.16
CA GLU A 28 41.81 3.27 -18.88
C GLU A 28 41.90 1.75 -19.00
N ARG A 29 41.64 1.03 -17.90
CA ARG A 29 41.62 -0.44 -17.91
C ARG A 29 40.33 -1.01 -18.51
N TYR A 30 39.20 -0.35 -18.29
CA TYR A 30 37.89 -0.79 -18.75
C TYR A 30 37.22 0.28 -19.64
N PRO A 31 37.67 0.44 -20.90
CA PRO A 31 37.21 1.52 -21.78
C PRO A 31 35.72 1.41 -22.18
N LEU A 32 35.10 0.24 -21.98
CA LEU A 32 33.67 0.02 -22.19
C LEU A 32 32.82 0.48 -20.99
N GLY A 33 33.44 0.92 -19.90
CA GLY A 33 32.76 1.39 -18.69
C GLY A 33 32.24 0.28 -17.76
N TYR A 34 32.56 -0.98 -18.03
CA TYR A 34 32.23 -2.12 -17.17
C TYR A 34 33.34 -3.16 -17.16
N VAL A 35 33.37 -3.97 -16.11
CA VAL A 35 34.26 -5.14 -15.96
C VAL A 35 33.56 -6.36 -16.57
N PRO A 36 34.08 -6.94 -17.67
CA PRO A 36 33.54 -8.17 -18.24
C PRO A 36 33.85 -9.36 -17.32
N LEU A 37 32.92 -10.30 -17.20
CA LEU A 37 33.04 -11.49 -16.37
C LEU A 37 33.08 -12.77 -17.22
N ASP A 38 33.98 -13.69 -16.87
CA ASP A 38 34.21 -14.96 -17.60
C ASP A 38 34.09 -16.22 -16.71
N ASP A 39 33.49 -16.10 -15.52
CA ASP A 39 33.31 -17.15 -14.50
C ASP A 39 34.63 -17.63 -13.84
N THR A 40 35.74 -16.91 -14.02
CA THR A 40 37.02 -17.24 -13.37
C THR A 40 37.17 -16.61 -11.98
N GLU A 41 36.54 -15.46 -11.75
CA GLU A 41 36.66 -14.73 -10.50
C GLU A 41 35.70 -15.25 -9.42
N PRO A 42 36.14 -15.35 -8.15
CA PRO A 42 35.25 -15.71 -7.07
C PRO A 42 34.25 -14.58 -6.79
N ILE A 43 33.05 -14.95 -6.34
CA ILE A 43 31.91 -14.03 -6.16
C ILE A 43 32.22 -12.89 -5.17
N ASP A 44 33.05 -13.14 -4.16
CA ASP A 44 33.49 -12.13 -3.17
C ASP A 44 34.41 -11.06 -3.78
N ALA A 45 35.25 -11.42 -4.75
CA ALA A 45 36.04 -10.47 -5.52
C ALA A 45 35.12 -9.59 -6.38
N VAL A 46 34.15 -10.19 -7.08
CA VAL A 46 33.14 -9.45 -7.86
C VAL A 46 32.29 -8.55 -6.96
N TYR A 47 31.91 -9.03 -5.77
CA TYR A 47 31.20 -8.24 -4.78
C TYR A 47 31.99 -7.01 -4.34
N SER A 48 33.29 -7.16 -4.14
CA SER A 48 34.19 -6.06 -3.79
C SER A 48 34.29 -5.01 -4.91
N LEU A 49 34.34 -5.44 -6.17
CA LEU A 49 34.30 -4.54 -7.33
C LEU A 49 32.98 -3.75 -7.39
N ILE A 50 31.85 -4.42 -7.19
CA ILE A 50 30.53 -3.78 -7.19
C ILE A 50 30.42 -2.76 -6.05
N LYS A 51 30.91 -3.09 -4.84
CA LYS A 51 30.94 -2.18 -3.69
C LYS A 51 31.82 -0.96 -3.95
N ALA A 52 32.97 -1.14 -4.61
CA ALA A 52 33.82 -0.03 -5.01
C ALA A 52 33.14 0.88 -6.05
N GLY A 53 32.15 0.34 -6.77
CA GLY A 53 31.30 1.08 -7.70
C GLY A 53 31.55 0.74 -9.17
N HIS A 54 32.17 -0.39 -9.47
CA HIS A 54 32.30 -0.88 -10.84
C HIS A 54 30.97 -1.43 -11.34
N PHE A 55 30.70 -1.25 -12.64
CA PHE A 55 29.67 -2.02 -13.34
C PHE A 55 30.26 -3.36 -13.77
N VAL A 56 29.45 -4.40 -13.74
CA VAL A 56 29.84 -5.75 -14.18
C VAL A 56 28.83 -6.29 -15.19
N ALA A 57 29.30 -7.01 -16.20
CA ALA A 57 28.46 -7.67 -17.21
C ALA A 57 29.10 -8.98 -17.70
N PRO A 58 28.30 -9.96 -18.14
CA PRO A 58 28.83 -11.23 -18.64
C PRO A 58 29.53 -11.04 -19.99
N LEU A 59 30.61 -11.80 -20.21
CA LEU A 59 31.28 -11.89 -21.49
C LEU A 59 30.59 -12.90 -22.42
N ASN A 60 30.40 -14.14 -21.93
CA ASN A 60 29.98 -15.28 -22.77
C ASN A 60 28.59 -15.84 -22.40
N THR A 61 28.29 -15.99 -21.11
CA THR A 61 27.10 -16.73 -20.66
C THR A 61 26.23 -15.93 -19.67
N ILE A 62 24.93 -16.20 -19.70
CA ILE A 62 23.94 -15.69 -18.76
C ILE A 62 24.16 -16.34 -17.38
N GLU A 63 24.64 -17.58 -17.34
CA GLU A 63 24.98 -18.29 -16.12
C GLU A 63 25.95 -17.50 -15.22
N THR A 64 27.03 -16.95 -15.76
CA THR A 64 28.01 -16.16 -15.01
C THR A 64 27.35 -15.00 -14.27
N ILE A 65 26.56 -14.19 -14.98
CA ILE A 65 25.90 -13.02 -14.36
C ILE A 65 24.77 -13.44 -13.41
N HIS A 66 24.12 -14.58 -13.65
CA HIS A 66 23.12 -15.12 -12.75
C HIS A 66 23.71 -15.56 -11.41
N LYS A 67 24.86 -16.25 -11.44
CA LYS A 67 25.62 -16.63 -10.24
C LYS A 67 26.03 -15.39 -9.44
N VAL A 68 26.56 -14.37 -10.13
CA VAL A 68 26.92 -13.08 -9.52
C VAL A 68 25.70 -12.41 -8.90
N TYR A 69 24.57 -12.34 -9.59
CA TYR A 69 23.34 -11.74 -9.07
C TYR A 69 22.87 -12.40 -7.77
N ILE A 70 22.83 -13.73 -7.71
CA ILE A 70 22.44 -14.47 -6.50
C ILE A 70 23.49 -14.30 -5.39
N GLY A 71 24.76 -14.46 -5.73
CA GLY A 71 25.87 -14.44 -4.79
C GLY A 71 26.06 -13.07 -4.15
N VAL A 72 26.07 -11.99 -4.94
CA VAL A 72 26.17 -10.61 -4.44
C VAL A 72 25.01 -10.28 -3.52
N ARG A 73 23.80 -10.71 -3.87
CA ARG A 73 22.63 -10.51 -3.01
C ARG A 73 22.78 -11.24 -1.67
N SER A 74 23.25 -12.48 -1.69
CA SER A 74 23.52 -13.27 -0.48
C SER A 74 24.60 -12.65 0.40
N LEU A 75 25.70 -12.17 -0.19
CA LEU A 75 26.78 -11.50 0.53
C LEU A 75 26.31 -10.16 1.11
N CYS A 76 25.54 -9.38 0.34
CA CYS A 76 24.94 -8.13 0.82
C CYS A 76 24.02 -8.35 2.02
N GLN A 77 23.20 -9.41 2.00
CA GLN A 77 22.32 -9.74 3.13
C GLN A 77 23.09 -10.27 4.36
N SER A 78 24.28 -10.82 4.14
CA SER A 78 25.17 -11.28 5.21
C SER A 78 25.97 -10.12 5.83
N GLU A 79 26.37 -9.13 5.03
CA GLU A 79 27.03 -7.90 5.49
C GLU A 79 26.04 -6.94 6.20
N TYR A 80 24.78 -6.88 5.71
CA TYR A 80 23.70 -6.06 6.27
C TYR A 80 22.52 -6.94 6.73
N PRO A 81 22.70 -7.72 7.82
CA PRO A 81 21.68 -8.64 8.31
C PRO A 81 20.47 -7.89 8.88
N LEU A 82 19.29 -8.49 8.74
CA LEU A 82 18.05 -7.98 9.30
C LEU A 82 17.93 -8.39 10.78
N VAL A 83 18.49 -7.58 11.70
CA VAL A 83 18.43 -7.83 13.14
C VAL A 83 17.15 -7.26 13.74
N ALA A 84 16.73 -6.09 13.27
CA ALA A 84 15.52 -5.40 13.65
C ALA A 84 14.69 -5.01 12.40
N PRO A 85 13.39 -4.75 12.55
CA PRO A 85 12.57 -4.34 11.42
C PRO A 85 13.07 -3.05 10.74
N GLN A 86 13.68 -2.12 11.48
CA GLN A 86 14.22 -0.88 10.91
C GLN A 86 15.35 -1.15 9.89
N ASP A 87 16.10 -2.25 10.04
CA ASP A 87 17.19 -2.63 9.14
C ASP A 87 16.70 -2.97 7.73
N VAL A 88 15.39 -3.22 7.56
CA VAL A 88 14.79 -3.45 6.24
C VAL A 88 15.07 -2.27 5.32
N VAL A 89 14.96 -1.04 5.81
CA VAL A 89 15.11 0.17 4.97
C VAL A 89 16.55 0.28 4.44
N SER A 90 17.54 0.20 5.33
CA SER A 90 18.96 0.30 4.97
C SER A 90 19.43 -0.88 4.12
N SER A 91 19.02 -2.11 4.48
CA SER A 91 19.34 -3.33 3.74
C SER A 91 18.77 -3.28 2.31
N GLN A 92 17.52 -2.84 2.14
CA GLN A 92 16.92 -2.67 0.81
C GLN A 92 17.61 -1.58 -0.01
N ALA A 93 18.02 -0.46 0.60
CA ALA A 93 18.77 0.59 -0.07
C ALA A 93 20.12 0.06 -0.60
N ARG A 94 20.86 -0.69 0.23
CA ARG A 94 22.13 -1.32 -0.17
C ARG A 94 21.94 -2.38 -1.23
N GLU A 95 20.95 -3.25 -1.10
CA GLU A 95 20.65 -4.27 -2.12
C GLU A 95 20.30 -3.59 -3.46
N ARG A 96 19.48 -2.54 -3.45
CA ARG A 96 19.13 -1.77 -4.66
C ARG A 96 20.37 -1.15 -5.32
N GLU A 97 21.26 -0.56 -4.51
CA GLU A 97 22.52 0.02 -4.98
C GLU A 97 23.39 -1.04 -5.68
N MET A 98 23.65 -2.17 -5.01
CA MET A 98 24.47 -3.26 -5.55
C MET A 98 23.86 -3.84 -6.83
N MET A 99 22.55 -4.13 -6.83
CA MET A 99 21.86 -4.69 -7.99
C MET A 99 21.80 -3.73 -9.18
N SER A 100 21.94 -2.42 -8.96
CA SER A 100 21.94 -1.44 -10.03
C SER A 100 23.19 -1.50 -10.93
N ARG A 101 24.25 -2.18 -10.45
CA ARG A 101 25.56 -2.28 -11.10
C ARG A 101 25.79 -3.62 -11.82
N ILE A 102 24.88 -4.57 -11.64
CA ILE A 102 24.90 -5.88 -12.30
C ILE A 102 24.11 -5.76 -13.59
N LEU A 103 24.83 -5.82 -14.71
CA LEU A 103 24.30 -5.57 -16.04
C LEU A 103 24.30 -6.83 -16.91
N ILE A 104 23.47 -6.81 -17.94
CA ILE A 104 23.49 -7.76 -19.05
C ILE A 104 23.42 -6.96 -20.35
N ARG A 105 24.13 -7.40 -21.39
CA ARG A 105 24.09 -6.78 -22.70
C ARG A 105 22.67 -6.79 -23.27
N ARG A 106 22.31 -5.75 -24.04
CA ARG A 106 20.94 -5.63 -24.59
C ARG A 106 20.63 -6.71 -25.64
N ASP A 107 21.62 -7.11 -26.40
CA ASP A 107 21.59 -8.20 -27.38
C ASP A 107 21.92 -9.56 -26.74
N PHE A 108 21.23 -9.88 -25.64
CA PHE A 108 21.44 -11.09 -24.84
C PHE A 108 21.28 -12.41 -25.62
N TRP A 109 20.65 -12.41 -26.80
CA TRP A 109 20.57 -13.59 -27.66
C TRP A 109 21.90 -13.99 -28.31
N THR A 110 22.93 -13.16 -28.16
CA THR A 110 24.29 -13.48 -28.59
C THR A 110 25.06 -14.28 -27.54
N LEU A 111 24.53 -14.41 -26.32
CA LEU A 111 25.13 -15.20 -25.25
C LEU A 111 24.88 -16.70 -25.50
N GLU A 112 25.89 -17.52 -25.23
CA GLU A 112 25.95 -18.93 -25.68
C GLU A 112 24.80 -19.79 -25.13
N ASP A 113 24.39 -19.52 -23.89
CA ASP A 113 23.39 -20.27 -23.15
C ASP A 113 21.99 -19.64 -23.21
N PHE A 114 21.76 -18.61 -24.02
CA PHE A 114 20.44 -18.00 -24.16
C PHE A 114 19.41 -18.96 -24.80
N ASN A 115 19.82 -19.65 -25.86
CA ASN A 115 18.99 -20.61 -26.56
C ASN A 115 19.76 -21.54 -27.49
N ASP A 116 19.65 -22.85 -27.27
CA ASP A 116 20.10 -23.90 -28.19
C ASP A 116 18.89 -24.58 -28.83
N ALA A 117 18.66 -24.31 -30.11
CA ALA A 117 17.53 -24.84 -30.87
C ALA A 117 17.69 -26.33 -31.23
N GLU A 118 18.91 -26.87 -31.24
CA GLU A 118 19.19 -28.26 -31.58
C GLU A 118 19.02 -29.15 -30.35
N LEU A 119 19.62 -28.76 -29.22
CA LEU A 119 19.54 -29.50 -27.97
C LEU A 119 18.25 -29.19 -27.18
N ASN A 120 17.52 -28.13 -27.56
CA ASN A 120 16.41 -27.58 -26.79
C ASN A 120 16.82 -27.26 -25.34
N GLN A 121 17.99 -26.65 -25.20
CA GLN A 121 18.57 -26.28 -23.92
C GLN A 121 18.74 -24.77 -23.86
N SER A 122 18.55 -24.21 -22.67
CA SER A 122 18.89 -22.82 -22.38
C SER A 122 19.16 -22.67 -20.90
N PHE A 123 19.82 -21.59 -20.52
CA PHE A 123 20.01 -21.20 -19.13
C PHE A 123 19.20 -19.95 -18.80
N GLY A 124 18.55 -19.96 -17.64
CA GLY A 124 17.91 -18.78 -17.07
C GLY A 124 16.54 -19.06 -16.45
N VAL A 125 15.91 -17.98 -15.98
CA VAL A 125 14.65 -18.08 -15.23
C VAL A 125 13.47 -18.51 -16.09
N GLN A 126 13.57 -18.40 -17.41
CA GLN A 126 12.53 -18.81 -18.36
C GLN A 126 12.17 -20.30 -18.25
N ASN A 127 13.11 -21.16 -17.88
CA ASN A 127 12.89 -22.61 -17.77
C ASN A 127 11.95 -22.98 -16.61
N TYR A 128 11.72 -22.07 -15.65
CA TYR A 128 10.70 -22.25 -14.62
C TYR A 128 9.28 -21.96 -15.11
N TYR A 129 9.16 -21.23 -16.21
CA TYR A 129 7.89 -20.66 -16.70
C TYR A 129 7.43 -21.30 -18.00
N PHE A 130 8.37 -21.66 -18.85
CA PHE A 130 8.12 -22.20 -20.19
C PHE A 130 8.73 -23.58 -20.34
N ASP A 131 8.11 -24.35 -21.20
CA ASP A 131 8.66 -25.62 -21.66
C ASP A 131 9.90 -25.36 -22.54
N ASN A 132 10.96 -26.15 -22.35
CA ASN A 132 12.23 -25.98 -23.03
C ASN A 132 12.09 -26.04 -24.56
N TYR A 133 11.24 -26.94 -25.07
CA TYR A 133 10.99 -27.03 -26.51
C TYR A 133 10.25 -25.79 -27.02
N LYS A 134 9.19 -25.34 -26.33
CA LYS A 134 8.50 -24.09 -26.70
C LYS A 134 9.43 -22.87 -26.69
N TRP A 135 10.28 -22.78 -25.66
CA TRP A 135 11.29 -21.72 -25.58
C TRP A 135 12.20 -21.74 -26.80
N SER A 136 12.80 -22.90 -27.05
CA SER A 136 13.90 -23.01 -28.00
C SER A 136 13.48 -22.91 -29.46
N GLN A 137 12.22 -23.23 -29.75
CA GLN A 137 11.70 -23.20 -31.10
C GLN A 137 11.13 -21.82 -31.50
N PHE A 138 10.39 -21.13 -30.62
CA PHE A 138 9.71 -19.90 -31.04
C PHE A 138 9.54 -18.81 -29.96
N LEU A 139 9.49 -19.13 -28.67
CA LEU A 139 9.26 -18.10 -27.66
C LEU A 139 10.46 -17.16 -27.50
N TRP A 140 11.70 -17.61 -27.74
CA TRP A 140 12.88 -16.75 -27.65
C TRP A 140 12.80 -15.54 -28.60
N ARG A 141 12.26 -15.72 -29.82
CA ARG A 141 12.05 -14.62 -30.79
C ARG A 141 10.93 -13.69 -30.35
N ARG A 142 9.84 -14.25 -29.80
CA ARG A 142 8.73 -13.44 -29.26
C ARG A 142 9.18 -12.64 -28.06
N PHE A 143 10.03 -13.21 -27.22
CA PHE A 143 10.66 -12.50 -26.11
C PHE A 143 11.55 -11.36 -26.59
N GLN A 144 12.35 -11.55 -27.64
CA GLN A 144 13.14 -10.47 -28.24
C GLN A 144 12.26 -9.28 -28.68
N LEU A 145 11.14 -9.55 -29.37
CA LEU A 145 10.17 -8.52 -29.76
C LEU A 145 9.49 -7.86 -28.56
N PHE A 146 9.19 -8.64 -27.52
CA PHE A 146 8.62 -8.12 -26.28
C PHE A 146 9.57 -7.13 -25.60
N VAL A 147 10.86 -7.46 -25.52
CA VAL A 147 11.87 -6.55 -24.92
C VAL A 147 12.03 -5.27 -25.76
N GLU A 148 11.94 -5.36 -27.09
CA GLU A 148 12.04 -4.20 -27.98
C GLU A 148 10.99 -3.11 -27.69
N GLU A 149 9.79 -3.49 -27.23
CA GLU A 149 8.73 -2.54 -26.87
C GLU A 149 9.10 -1.65 -25.67
N TYR A 150 9.86 -2.18 -24.71
CA TYR A 150 10.18 -1.49 -23.45
C TYR A 150 11.60 -0.93 -23.41
N TYR A 151 12.54 -1.63 -24.05
CA TYR A 151 13.95 -1.28 -24.08
C TYR A 151 14.45 -1.47 -25.52
N PRO A 152 14.29 -0.49 -26.41
CA PRO A 152 14.75 -0.66 -27.79
C PRO A 152 16.28 -0.67 -27.87
N ILE A 153 16.83 -1.44 -28.82
CA ILE A 153 18.30 -1.61 -28.98
C ILE A 153 18.98 -0.25 -29.25
N SER A 154 18.30 0.66 -29.95
CA SER A 154 18.81 1.99 -30.26
C SER A 154 19.04 2.88 -29.04
N GLU A 155 18.34 2.61 -27.93
CA GLU A 155 18.36 3.44 -26.72
C GLU A 155 19.11 2.79 -25.56
N HIS A 156 19.37 1.48 -25.66
CA HIS A 156 19.92 0.66 -24.58
C HIS A 156 21.07 -0.18 -25.09
N SER A 157 22.27 0.07 -24.56
CA SER A 157 23.41 -0.84 -24.77
C SER A 157 23.37 -2.03 -23.80
N HIS A 158 22.86 -1.78 -22.60
CA HIS A 158 22.78 -2.73 -21.50
C HIS A 158 21.42 -2.63 -20.82
N LEU A 159 21.08 -3.69 -20.09
CA LEU A 159 19.96 -3.75 -19.14
C LEU A 159 20.53 -4.08 -17.76
N LYS A 160 19.86 -3.68 -16.69
CA LYS A 160 20.15 -4.28 -15.40
C LYS A 160 19.71 -5.73 -15.42
N TYR A 161 20.45 -6.62 -14.75
CA TYR A 161 20.07 -8.02 -14.71
C TYR A 161 18.71 -8.23 -14.02
N VAL A 162 18.37 -7.40 -13.02
CA VAL A 162 17.02 -7.40 -12.41
C VAL A 162 15.92 -7.03 -13.42
N GLU A 163 16.18 -6.11 -14.35
CA GLU A 163 15.24 -5.72 -15.41
C GLU A 163 15.02 -6.88 -16.38
N TYR A 164 16.08 -7.58 -16.77
CA TYR A 164 16.02 -8.80 -17.60
C TYR A 164 15.19 -9.92 -16.96
N VAL A 165 15.42 -10.20 -15.67
CA VAL A 165 14.65 -11.21 -14.92
C VAL A 165 13.17 -10.84 -14.82
N GLU A 166 12.84 -9.55 -14.60
CA GLU A 166 11.44 -9.11 -14.57
C GLU A 166 10.79 -9.09 -15.96
N LEU A 167 11.55 -8.83 -17.03
CA LEU A 167 11.06 -8.94 -18.41
C LEU A 167 10.59 -10.37 -18.71
N ILE A 168 11.36 -11.40 -18.31
CA ILE A 168 10.95 -12.80 -18.49
C ILE A 168 9.67 -13.11 -17.72
N LYS A 169 9.54 -12.64 -16.48
CA LYS A 169 8.33 -12.86 -15.66
C LYS A 169 7.10 -12.15 -16.24
N SER A 170 7.26 -10.92 -16.71
CA SER A 170 6.20 -10.18 -17.39
C SER A 170 5.84 -10.84 -18.72
N PHE A 171 6.81 -11.38 -19.46
CA PHE A 171 6.55 -12.13 -20.68
C PHE A 171 5.77 -13.42 -20.41
N PHE A 172 6.08 -14.16 -19.33
CA PHE A 172 5.26 -15.28 -18.89
C PHE A 172 3.81 -14.86 -18.57
N ALA A 173 3.64 -13.78 -17.81
CA ALA A 173 2.32 -13.26 -17.49
C ALA A 173 1.56 -12.78 -18.75
N PHE A 174 2.27 -12.30 -19.76
CA PHE A 174 1.71 -11.90 -21.05
C PHE A 174 1.26 -13.10 -21.89
N GLU A 175 2.05 -14.18 -21.95
CA GLU A 175 1.75 -15.37 -22.77
C GLU A 175 0.71 -16.30 -22.13
N GLU A 176 0.86 -16.62 -20.84
CA GLU A 176 0.08 -17.68 -20.17
C GLU A 176 -0.95 -17.13 -19.15
N GLY A 177 -0.79 -15.87 -18.75
CA GLY A 177 -1.63 -15.23 -17.73
C GLY A 177 -1.33 -15.70 -16.31
N ALA A 178 -1.33 -14.77 -15.36
CA ALA A 178 -1.07 -15.03 -13.96
C ALA A 178 -2.36 -15.34 -13.17
N SER A 179 -2.33 -16.36 -12.32
CA SER A 179 -3.43 -16.67 -11.40
C SER A 179 -3.19 -16.01 -10.05
N VAL A 180 -4.23 -15.37 -9.51
CA VAL A 180 -4.20 -14.69 -8.20
C VAL A 180 -5.06 -15.45 -7.19
N ALA A 181 -4.69 -16.70 -6.93
CA ALA A 181 -5.37 -17.55 -5.95
C ALA A 181 -4.91 -17.24 -4.51
N PRO A 182 -5.78 -17.35 -3.49
CA PRO A 182 -7.20 -17.76 -3.54
C PRO A 182 -8.19 -16.60 -3.78
N LEU A 183 -7.69 -15.41 -4.12
CA LEU A 183 -8.53 -14.21 -4.18
C LEU A 183 -9.49 -14.26 -5.38
N LEU A 184 -8.98 -14.62 -6.56
CA LEU A 184 -9.76 -14.79 -7.79
C LEU A 184 -9.88 -16.28 -8.14
N PRO A 185 -10.97 -16.71 -8.83
CA PRO A 185 -11.09 -18.07 -9.34
C PRO A 185 -9.94 -18.40 -10.29
N LYS A 186 -9.49 -19.67 -10.31
CA LYS A 186 -8.38 -20.13 -11.18
C LYS A 186 -8.59 -19.84 -12.67
N ALA A 187 -9.85 -19.79 -13.11
CA ALA A 187 -10.24 -19.48 -14.48
C ALA A 187 -10.00 -18.01 -14.86
N VAL A 188 -9.87 -17.10 -13.88
CA VAL A 188 -9.50 -15.70 -14.13
C VAL A 188 -7.99 -15.60 -14.14
N LYS A 189 -7.45 -15.26 -15.32
CA LYS A 189 -6.03 -15.04 -15.56
C LYS A 189 -5.81 -13.57 -15.85
N LEU A 190 -4.79 -12.99 -15.21
CA LEU A 190 -4.42 -11.59 -15.39
C LEU A 190 -3.19 -11.48 -16.27
N HIS A 191 -3.17 -10.51 -17.17
CA HIS A 191 -2.06 -10.28 -18.11
C HIS A 191 -1.42 -8.91 -17.86
N PRO A 192 -0.82 -8.67 -16.68
CA PRO A 192 -0.19 -7.40 -16.38
C PRO A 192 0.98 -7.15 -17.34
N PRO A 193 1.06 -5.97 -17.96
CA PRO A 193 2.20 -5.61 -18.80
C PRO A 193 3.43 -5.36 -17.94
N TYR A 194 4.60 -5.23 -18.57
CA TYR A 194 5.83 -4.90 -17.85
C TYR A 194 5.72 -3.55 -17.14
N GLY A 195 6.21 -3.49 -15.91
CA GLY A 195 6.07 -2.35 -15.00
C GLY A 195 4.90 -2.47 -14.02
N ILE A 196 3.95 -3.38 -14.25
CA ILE A 196 2.78 -3.55 -13.37
C ILE A 196 2.97 -4.76 -12.46
N MET A 197 2.87 -4.52 -11.16
CA MET A 197 3.07 -5.55 -10.15
C MET A 197 1.82 -6.41 -9.92
N LEU A 198 2.07 -7.71 -9.73
CA LEU A 198 1.11 -8.57 -9.07
C LEU A 198 1.41 -8.62 -7.56
N PRO A 199 0.39 -8.56 -6.70
CA PRO A 199 0.58 -8.70 -5.27
C PRO A 199 1.23 -10.04 -4.92
N SER A 200 2.23 -10.01 -4.05
CA SER A 200 2.81 -11.21 -3.44
C SER A 200 1.80 -11.91 -2.52
N ARG A 201 2.07 -13.15 -2.10
CA ARG A 201 1.14 -13.87 -1.19
C ARG A 201 0.81 -13.09 0.09
N PRO A 202 1.78 -12.50 0.82
CA PRO A 202 1.48 -11.62 1.95
C PRO A 202 0.64 -10.38 1.56
N SER A 203 0.92 -9.76 0.41
CA SER A 203 0.18 -8.60 -0.11
C SER A 203 -1.28 -8.91 -0.46
N LEU A 204 -1.65 -10.18 -0.63
CA LEU A 204 -3.05 -10.57 -0.88
C LEU A 204 -3.89 -10.58 0.40
N GLU A 205 -3.30 -10.67 1.59
CA GLU A 205 -4.05 -10.83 2.84
C GLU A 205 -4.97 -9.64 3.18
N PRO A 206 -4.54 -8.37 3.04
CA PRO A 206 -5.45 -7.22 3.19
C PRO A 206 -6.64 -7.26 2.20
N ILE A 207 -6.42 -7.76 0.99
CA ILE A 207 -7.48 -7.85 -0.03
C ILE A 207 -8.43 -9.03 0.27
N ILE A 208 -7.92 -10.13 0.86
CA ILE A 208 -8.74 -11.23 1.35
C ILE A 208 -9.62 -10.75 2.53
N LEU A 209 -9.07 -9.91 3.41
CA LEU A 209 -9.79 -9.27 4.50
C LEU A 209 -10.94 -8.40 3.95
N LEU A 210 -10.68 -7.56 2.94
CA LEU A 210 -11.69 -6.80 2.21
C LEU A 210 -12.79 -7.70 1.62
N LYS A 211 -12.41 -8.79 0.92
CA LYS A 211 -13.37 -9.72 0.29
C LYS A 211 -14.32 -10.32 1.31
N ARG A 212 -13.79 -10.70 2.49
CA ARG A 212 -14.60 -11.24 3.60
C ARG A 212 -15.53 -10.18 4.17
N TRP A 213 -15.05 -8.96 4.37
CA TRP A 213 -15.89 -7.86 4.84
C TRP A 213 -17.03 -7.57 3.84
N LEU A 214 -16.72 -7.42 2.55
CA LEU A 214 -17.71 -7.18 1.51
C LEU A 214 -18.78 -8.27 1.45
N THR A 215 -18.41 -9.54 1.58
CA THR A 215 -19.37 -10.65 1.55
C THR A 215 -20.45 -10.53 2.64
N ASN A 216 -20.11 -9.93 3.78
CA ASN A 216 -21.01 -9.81 4.93
C ASN A 216 -21.74 -8.46 4.99
N PHE A 217 -21.10 -7.36 4.57
CA PHE A 217 -21.59 -6.00 4.82
C PHE A 217 -22.10 -5.27 3.58
N ARG A 218 -21.79 -5.74 2.36
CA ARG A 218 -22.20 -5.07 1.12
C ARG A 218 -23.71 -4.85 1.02
N SER A 219 -24.52 -5.84 1.38
CA SER A 219 -26.00 -5.69 1.35
C SER A 219 -26.48 -4.70 2.41
N THR A 220 -26.00 -4.87 3.65
CA THR A 220 -26.39 -4.05 4.81
C THR A 220 -26.10 -2.56 4.63
N LEU A 221 -24.95 -2.25 4.01
CA LEU A 221 -24.52 -0.87 3.74
C LEU A 221 -24.97 -0.36 2.37
N GLY A 222 -25.70 -1.17 1.58
CA GLY A 222 -26.20 -0.75 0.27
C GLY A 222 -25.10 -0.45 -0.76
N LEU A 223 -23.95 -1.13 -0.68
CA LEU A 223 -22.77 -0.83 -1.51
C LEU A 223 -22.94 -1.36 -2.93
N ASN A 224 -23.35 -0.51 -3.87
CA ASN A 224 -23.65 -0.90 -5.25
C ASN A 224 -22.67 -0.32 -6.28
N ARG A 225 -22.05 0.82 -5.96
CA ARG A 225 -21.08 1.51 -6.80
C ARG A 225 -19.75 1.63 -6.08
N ALA A 226 -18.73 0.96 -6.61
CA ALA A 226 -17.37 1.03 -6.09
C ALA A 226 -16.44 1.78 -7.06
N LEU A 227 -15.63 2.68 -6.51
CA LEU A 227 -14.43 3.21 -7.15
C LEU A 227 -13.22 2.55 -6.50
N VAL A 228 -12.29 2.05 -7.29
CA VAL A 228 -11.02 1.51 -6.81
C VAL A 228 -9.90 2.35 -7.40
N VAL A 229 -9.19 3.07 -6.54
CA VAL A 229 -8.07 3.94 -6.93
C VAL A 229 -6.75 3.18 -6.90
N HIS A 230 -5.82 3.52 -7.80
CA HIS A 230 -4.57 2.80 -8.04
C HIS A 230 -4.79 1.29 -8.22
N CYS A 231 -5.58 0.91 -9.24
CA CYS A 231 -6.03 -0.46 -9.37
C CYS A 231 -4.96 -1.46 -9.86
N GLY A 232 -3.81 -1.00 -10.35
CA GLY A 232 -2.67 -1.81 -10.78
C GLY A 232 -3.07 -2.88 -11.80
N ALA A 233 -2.72 -4.14 -11.51
CA ALA A 233 -3.08 -5.30 -12.33
C ALA A 233 -4.59 -5.67 -12.29
N GLY A 234 -5.45 -4.87 -11.65
CA GLY A 234 -6.89 -5.11 -11.58
C GLY A 234 -7.32 -6.08 -10.47
N VAL A 235 -6.40 -6.52 -9.61
CA VAL A 235 -6.66 -7.52 -8.56
C VAL A 235 -7.78 -7.10 -7.60
N VAL A 236 -7.69 -5.88 -7.05
CA VAL A 236 -8.69 -5.33 -6.12
C VAL A 236 -10.05 -5.12 -6.79
N PRO A 237 -10.18 -4.42 -7.93
CA PRO A 237 -11.50 -4.22 -8.54
C PRO A 237 -12.14 -5.54 -8.99
N PHE A 238 -11.37 -6.53 -9.46
CA PHE A 238 -11.91 -7.86 -9.74
C PHE A 238 -12.42 -8.54 -8.46
N ALA A 239 -11.66 -8.49 -7.36
CA ALA A 239 -12.11 -9.05 -6.07
C ALA A 239 -13.41 -8.40 -5.56
N VAL A 240 -13.53 -7.07 -5.69
CA VAL A 240 -14.75 -6.31 -5.35
C VAL A 240 -15.91 -6.76 -6.23
N LYS A 241 -15.69 -6.92 -7.54
CA LYS A 241 -16.72 -7.41 -8.47
C LYS A 241 -17.18 -8.84 -8.15
N PHE A 242 -16.26 -9.71 -7.73
CA PHE A 242 -16.60 -11.06 -7.25
C PHE A 242 -17.39 -11.09 -5.95
N CYS A 243 -17.45 -9.98 -5.19
CA CYS A 243 -18.36 -9.78 -4.07
C CYS A 243 -19.74 -9.24 -4.51
N ASN A 244 -20.09 -9.44 -5.79
CA ASN A 244 -21.35 -9.06 -6.43
C ASN A 244 -21.63 -7.55 -6.49
N VAL A 245 -20.64 -6.67 -6.31
CA VAL A 245 -20.82 -5.22 -6.51
C VAL A 245 -21.16 -4.94 -7.99
N PRO A 246 -22.35 -4.40 -8.32
CA PRO A 246 -22.79 -4.29 -9.71
C PRO A 246 -21.91 -3.38 -10.55
N ILE A 247 -21.54 -2.22 -10.03
CA ILE A 247 -20.78 -1.20 -10.76
C ILE A 247 -19.44 -1.04 -10.07
N VAL A 248 -18.35 -1.38 -10.76
CA VAL A 248 -16.99 -1.20 -10.28
C VAL A 248 -16.20 -0.40 -11.32
N ARG A 249 -15.62 0.72 -10.89
CA ARG A 249 -14.71 1.53 -11.71
C ARG A 249 -13.30 1.44 -11.11
N GLY A 250 -12.33 0.99 -11.88
CA GLY A 250 -10.91 1.08 -11.53
C GLY A 250 -10.28 2.33 -12.13
N VAL A 251 -9.43 3.01 -11.37
CA VAL A 251 -8.57 4.06 -11.90
C VAL A 251 -7.11 3.80 -11.55
N ASP A 252 -6.22 4.17 -12.46
CA ASP A 252 -4.79 3.97 -12.31
C ASP A 252 -4.02 5.00 -13.15
N PRO A 253 -2.87 5.50 -12.67
CA PRO A 253 -2.04 6.43 -13.43
C PRO A 253 -1.41 5.76 -14.66
N HIS A 254 -1.23 4.43 -14.68
CA HIS A 254 -0.57 3.73 -15.77
C HIS A 254 -1.54 3.34 -16.91
N PRO A 255 -1.42 3.94 -18.11
CA PRO A 255 -2.33 3.62 -19.23
C PRO A 255 -2.27 2.15 -19.67
N ARG A 256 -1.09 1.53 -19.57
CA ARG A 256 -0.88 0.11 -19.91
C ARG A 256 -1.61 -0.82 -18.93
N ALA A 257 -1.62 -0.48 -17.63
CA ALA A 257 -2.37 -1.23 -16.63
C ALA A 257 -3.88 -1.18 -16.93
N ILE A 258 -4.40 0.01 -17.22
CA ILE A 258 -5.80 0.22 -17.62
C ILE A 258 -6.15 -0.57 -18.88
N SER A 259 -5.30 -0.53 -19.91
CA SER A 259 -5.55 -1.29 -21.14
C SER A 259 -5.57 -2.79 -20.89
N SER A 260 -4.68 -3.31 -20.05
CA SER A 260 -4.65 -4.73 -19.67
C SER A 260 -5.89 -5.12 -18.87
N CYS A 261 -6.24 -4.35 -17.83
CA CYS A 261 -7.43 -4.59 -17.01
C CYS A 261 -8.72 -4.65 -17.84
N ARG A 262 -8.86 -3.77 -18.84
CA ARG A 262 -10.00 -3.79 -19.77
C ARG A 262 -10.05 -5.10 -20.57
N LYS A 263 -8.92 -5.56 -21.09
CA LYS A 263 -8.83 -6.84 -21.82
C LYS A 263 -9.19 -8.01 -20.89
N ASP A 264 -8.59 -8.06 -19.70
CA ASP A 264 -8.84 -9.10 -18.71
C ASP A 264 -10.31 -9.14 -18.25
N ALA A 265 -10.96 -7.99 -18.11
CA ALA A 265 -12.38 -7.92 -17.75
C ALA A 265 -13.31 -8.55 -18.81
N THR A 266 -12.89 -8.62 -20.08
CA THR A 266 -13.69 -9.28 -21.13
C THR A 266 -13.59 -10.81 -21.12
N THR A 267 -12.61 -11.37 -20.40
CA THR A 267 -12.35 -12.82 -20.40
C THR A 267 -13.35 -13.62 -19.58
N HIS A 268 -14.10 -12.98 -18.68
CA HIS A 268 -14.98 -13.68 -17.75
C HIS A 268 -16.30 -12.92 -17.52
N HIS A 269 -17.44 -13.59 -17.73
CA HIS A 269 -18.78 -12.98 -17.66
C HIS A 269 -19.09 -12.21 -16.36
N LYS A 270 -18.64 -12.72 -15.20
CA LYS A 270 -18.82 -12.02 -13.90
C LYS A 270 -18.13 -10.65 -13.83
N LEU A 271 -17.17 -10.36 -14.70
CA LEU A 271 -16.47 -9.08 -14.76
C LEU A 271 -17.18 -8.05 -15.66
N ALA A 272 -18.33 -8.42 -16.26
CA ALA A 272 -19.15 -7.49 -17.03
C ALA A 272 -19.64 -6.30 -16.20
N GLY A 273 -19.71 -5.12 -16.81
CA GLY A 273 -20.12 -3.87 -16.14
C GLY A 273 -19.01 -3.19 -15.33
N MET A 274 -17.77 -3.68 -15.43
CA MET A 274 -16.60 -2.97 -14.94
C MET A 274 -16.13 -1.91 -15.94
N SER A 275 -15.59 -0.82 -15.42
CA SER A 275 -14.98 0.25 -16.23
C SER A 275 -13.60 0.61 -15.68
N PHE A 276 -12.70 1.03 -16.55
CA PHE A 276 -11.33 1.38 -16.17
C PHE A 276 -10.94 2.70 -16.85
N GLN A 277 -10.30 3.60 -16.13
CA GLN A 277 -9.90 4.92 -16.64
C GLN A 277 -8.49 5.28 -16.15
N THR A 278 -7.73 5.95 -16.99
CA THR A 278 -6.45 6.54 -16.59
C THR A 278 -6.70 7.83 -15.83
N ALA A 279 -6.17 7.90 -14.62
CA ALA A 279 -6.20 9.09 -13.77
C ALA A 279 -5.10 8.96 -12.71
N GLU A 280 -4.59 10.07 -12.18
CA GLU A 280 -3.55 10.05 -11.14
C GLU A 280 -4.03 9.30 -9.89
N LEU A 281 -4.97 9.87 -9.14
CA LEU A 281 -5.62 9.20 -8.00
C LEU A 281 -7.15 9.10 -8.19
N PHE A 282 -7.79 10.18 -8.61
CA PHE A 282 -9.23 10.25 -8.88
C PHE A 282 -9.53 10.67 -10.31
N PRO A 283 -10.68 10.24 -10.90
CA PRO A 283 -11.11 10.68 -12.22
C PRO A 283 -11.20 12.22 -12.32
N GLN A 284 -10.79 12.78 -13.45
CA GLN A 284 -11.09 14.18 -13.78
C GLN A 284 -12.57 14.30 -14.18
N GLU A 285 -13.37 15.00 -13.38
CA GLU A 285 -14.77 15.30 -13.69
C GLU A 285 -15.07 16.78 -13.39
N ASP A 286 -15.37 17.58 -14.44
CA ASP A 286 -15.27 19.04 -14.39
C ASP A 286 -16.40 19.77 -13.64
N ARG A 287 -17.57 19.16 -13.44
CA ARG A 287 -18.74 19.87 -12.86
C ARG A 287 -19.66 19.09 -11.95
N ASN A 288 -19.74 17.75 -12.06
CA ASN A 288 -20.57 16.92 -11.17
C ASN A 288 -19.98 15.51 -11.10
N PRO A 289 -19.06 15.25 -10.15
CA PRO A 289 -18.43 13.96 -10.03
C PRO A 289 -19.48 12.88 -9.75
N ARG A 290 -19.42 11.79 -10.50
CA ARG A 290 -20.21 10.59 -10.24
C ARG A 290 -19.92 10.13 -8.82
N LYS A 291 -20.98 10.04 -8.01
CA LYS A 291 -20.86 9.59 -6.61
C LYS A 291 -20.88 8.06 -6.51
N TYR A 292 -20.04 7.55 -5.60
CA TYR A 292 -19.82 6.15 -5.28
C TYR A 292 -20.24 5.85 -3.84
N ASP A 293 -20.74 4.65 -3.61
CA ASP A 293 -21.12 4.18 -2.27
C ASP A 293 -19.90 3.65 -1.50
N MET A 294 -18.86 3.25 -2.25
CA MET A 294 -17.60 2.76 -1.70
C MET A 294 -16.42 3.26 -2.54
N ILE A 295 -15.37 3.74 -1.88
CA ILE A 295 -14.08 4.02 -2.52
C ILE A 295 -13.01 3.17 -1.85
N VAL A 296 -12.30 2.33 -2.61
CA VAL A 296 -11.29 1.39 -2.10
C VAL A 296 -9.90 1.85 -2.50
N PHE A 297 -8.98 1.85 -1.54
CA PHE A 297 -7.57 2.16 -1.74
C PHE A 297 -6.66 1.10 -1.10
N TYR A 298 -5.59 0.71 -1.81
CA TYR A 298 -4.53 -0.17 -1.34
C TYR A 298 -3.17 0.52 -1.51
N PRO A 299 -2.66 1.23 -0.48
CA PRO A 299 -1.52 2.15 -0.63
C PRO A 299 -0.15 1.51 -0.37
N ASP A 300 -0.08 0.21 -0.07
CA ASP A 300 1.16 -0.47 0.35
C ASP A 300 2.21 -0.61 -0.76
N GLU A 301 1.85 -0.28 -2.00
CA GLU A 301 2.85 -0.12 -3.06
C GLU A 301 3.83 1.00 -2.68
N GLU A 302 5.11 0.73 -2.84
CA GLU A 302 6.22 1.65 -2.56
C GLU A 302 6.43 1.99 -1.07
N ILE A 303 5.85 1.22 -0.15
CA ILE A 303 5.92 1.50 1.31
C ILE A 303 7.35 1.59 1.85
N VAL A 304 8.27 0.71 1.46
CA VAL A 304 9.66 0.75 1.97
C VAL A 304 10.48 1.83 1.27
N SER A 305 10.32 1.97 -0.04
CA SER A 305 10.95 3.03 -0.84
C SER A 305 10.58 4.43 -0.35
N SER A 306 9.40 4.59 0.23
CA SER A 306 8.97 5.89 0.78
C SER A 306 9.86 6.41 1.91
N PHE A 307 10.63 5.53 2.57
CA PHE A 307 11.58 5.94 3.61
C PHE A 307 12.94 6.38 3.07
N THR A 308 13.30 5.97 1.85
CA THR A 308 14.61 6.27 1.24
C THR A 308 14.52 7.36 0.18
N ASP A 309 13.38 7.48 -0.48
CA ASP A 309 13.20 8.28 -1.68
C ASP A 309 12.60 9.67 -1.37
N TYR A 310 12.79 10.19 -0.15
CA TYR A 310 12.40 11.56 0.22
C TYR A 310 13.20 12.55 -0.65
N THR A 311 12.57 13.00 -1.75
CA THR A 311 13.19 13.88 -2.73
C THR A 311 12.98 15.34 -2.42
N SER A 312 11.97 15.68 -1.60
CA SER A 312 11.67 17.07 -1.25
C SER A 312 12.09 17.41 0.18
N ILE A 313 13.18 18.17 0.29
CA ILE A 313 13.60 18.84 1.53
C ILE A 313 12.51 19.83 2.00
N PHE A 314 11.71 20.35 1.07
CA PHE A 314 10.71 21.38 1.31
C PHE A 314 9.33 20.84 1.73
N ALA A 315 9.01 19.57 1.42
CA ALA A 315 7.72 18.95 1.73
C ALA A 315 7.86 17.45 2.08
N PRO A 316 8.63 17.11 3.13
CA PRO A 316 8.92 15.71 3.48
C PRO A 316 7.65 14.91 3.84
N GLY A 317 6.59 15.55 4.35
CA GLY A 317 5.34 14.89 4.72
C GLY A 317 4.36 14.62 3.57
N MET A 318 4.56 15.25 2.40
CA MET A 318 3.63 15.13 1.26
C MET A 318 4.04 14.06 0.24
N GLN A 319 5.10 13.30 0.52
CA GLN A 319 5.60 12.26 -0.38
C GLN A 319 5.38 10.86 0.19
N GLY A 320 5.44 9.86 -0.69
CA GLY A 320 5.28 8.46 -0.30
C GLY A 320 3.86 8.09 0.15
N VAL A 321 3.74 7.07 0.99
CA VAL A 321 2.45 6.51 1.41
C VAL A 321 1.62 7.51 2.22
N ALA A 322 2.26 8.30 3.09
CA ALA A 322 1.57 9.32 3.89
C ALA A 322 0.96 10.42 3.01
N GLY A 323 1.74 10.96 2.06
CA GLY A 323 1.25 11.95 1.10
C GLY A 323 0.12 11.42 0.20
N LYS A 324 0.24 10.19 -0.30
CA LYS A 324 -0.83 9.54 -1.09
C LYS A 324 -2.12 9.34 -0.27
N LEU A 325 -2.00 9.05 1.04
CA LEU A 325 -3.15 8.94 1.94
C LEU A 325 -3.78 10.31 2.21
N GLU A 326 -2.99 11.36 2.41
CA GLU A 326 -3.51 12.73 2.58
C GLU A 326 -4.30 13.18 1.35
N GLU A 327 -3.72 13.03 0.15
CA GLU A 327 -4.41 13.34 -1.11
C GLU A 327 -5.70 12.51 -1.28
N PHE A 328 -5.66 11.24 -0.85
CA PHE A 328 -6.83 10.38 -0.85
C PHE A 328 -7.94 10.91 0.05
N PHE A 329 -7.62 11.29 1.29
CA PHE A 329 -8.60 11.81 2.23
C PHE A 329 -9.17 13.16 1.79
N GLU A 330 -8.33 14.05 1.26
CA GLU A 330 -8.77 15.35 0.72
C GLU A 330 -9.83 15.18 -0.39
N LYS A 331 -9.56 14.33 -1.38
CA LYS A 331 -10.39 14.22 -2.58
C LYS A 331 -11.55 13.22 -2.44
N ALA A 332 -11.47 12.23 -1.55
CA ALA A 332 -12.45 11.16 -1.48
C ALA A 332 -13.90 11.66 -1.23
N SER A 333 -14.07 12.73 -0.44
CA SER A 333 -15.40 13.27 -0.14
C SER A 333 -16.16 13.72 -1.40
N ASP A 334 -15.44 14.23 -2.40
CA ASP A 334 -16.02 14.72 -3.66
C ASP A 334 -16.57 13.60 -4.52
N PHE A 335 -16.11 12.36 -4.34
CA PHE A 335 -16.57 11.21 -5.10
C PHE A 335 -17.50 10.29 -4.28
N LEU A 336 -17.69 10.57 -2.99
CA LEU A 336 -18.46 9.70 -2.10
C LEU A 336 -19.90 10.20 -1.90
N THR A 337 -20.87 9.29 -1.88
CA THR A 337 -22.26 9.60 -1.49
C THR A 337 -22.37 9.94 0.01
N ASP A 338 -23.48 10.52 0.43
CA ASP A 338 -23.71 10.90 1.84
C ASP A 338 -23.88 9.68 2.77
N THR A 339 -24.11 8.50 2.22
CA THR A 339 -24.13 7.22 2.96
C THR A 339 -22.97 6.32 2.54
N GLY A 340 -21.98 6.86 1.84
CA GLY A 340 -20.85 6.11 1.33
C GLY A 340 -19.76 5.93 2.39
N VAL A 341 -18.90 4.94 2.14
CA VAL A 341 -17.72 4.65 2.97
C VAL A 341 -16.45 4.64 2.14
N ILE A 342 -15.33 5.02 2.74
CA ILE A 342 -14.00 4.74 2.21
C ILE A 342 -13.43 3.50 2.88
N VAL A 343 -12.69 2.70 2.11
CA VAL A 343 -12.13 1.43 2.56
C VAL A 343 -10.65 1.39 2.21
N ILE A 344 -9.80 1.37 3.23
CA ILE A 344 -8.35 1.33 3.07
C ILE A 344 -7.86 -0.04 3.50
N CYS A 345 -7.29 -0.78 2.56
CA CYS A 345 -6.64 -2.06 2.83
C CYS A 345 -5.15 -1.77 2.92
N CYS A 346 -4.46 -2.18 3.99
CA CYS A 346 -3.02 -1.96 4.11
C CYS A 346 -2.40 -3.03 5.00
N THR A 347 -1.08 -2.97 5.16
CA THR A 347 -0.35 -3.71 6.17
C THR A 347 0.20 -2.73 7.19
N ASN A 348 0.37 -3.18 8.43
CA ASN A 348 0.97 -2.38 9.47
C ASN A 348 2.51 -2.18 9.30
N LEU A 349 3.05 -2.47 8.11
CA LEU A 349 4.49 -2.43 7.85
C LEU A 349 5.06 -1.03 8.08
N ARG A 350 4.35 0.03 7.70
CA ARG A 350 4.81 1.41 7.95
C ARG A 350 5.04 1.66 9.43
N SER A 351 4.09 1.27 10.29
CA SER A 351 4.18 1.42 11.75
C SER A 351 5.29 0.57 12.36
N ILE A 352 5.60 -0.58 11.75
CA ILE A 352 6.72 -1.43 12.19
C ILE A 352 8.06 -0.79 11.82
N LEU A 353 8.18 -0.22 10.63
CA LEU A 353 9.42 0.38 10.12
C LEU A 353 9.69 1.75 10.73
N ASN A 354 8.65 2.53 11.04
CA ASN A 354 8.76 3.83 11.66
C ASN A 354 7.77 3.96 12.82
N SER A 355 8.19 3.41 13.97
CA SER A 355 7.40 3.44 15.21
C SER A 355 7.39 4.82 15.89
N SER A 356 8.21 5.77 15.42
CA SER A 356 8.30 7.11 16.01
C SER A 356 7.27 8.09 15.47
N GLU A 357 6.74 7.83 14.26
CA GLU A 357 5.70 8.65 13.65
C GLU A 357 4.30 8.08 13.90
N PRO A 358 3.28 8.96 14.06
CA PRO A 358 1.91 8.51 14.19
C PRO A 358 1.43 7.81 12.90
N HIS A 359 0.49 6.89 13.05
CA HIS A 359 -0.12 6.21 11.91
C HIS A 359 -0.88 7.22 11.03
N PRO A 360 -0.63 7.33 9.71
CA PRO A 360 -1.26 8.36 8.87
C PRO A 360 -2.80 8.32 8.87
N ILE A 361 -3.39 7.12 8.92
CA ILE A 361 -4.85 6.95 9.02
C ILE A 361 -5.37 7.39 10.40
N GLU A 362 -4.62 7.17 11.49
CA GLU A 362 -5.04 7.65 12.81
C GLU A 362 -4.93 9.17 12.90
N TYR A 363 -3.89 9.74 12.30
CA TYR A 363 -3.73 11.19 12.19
C TYR A 363 -4.94 11.83 11.49
N GLU A 364 -5.42 11.23 10.39
CA GLU A 364 -6.63 11.70 9.72
C GLU A 364 -7.86 11.71 10.63
N ILE A 365 -8.06 10.63 11.40
CA ILE A 365 -9.24 10.47 12.26
C ILE A 365 -9.18 11.42 13.45
N LYS A 366 -8.02 11.55 14.10
CA LYS A 366 -7.85 12.28 15.36
C LYS A 366 -7.64 13.78 15.14
N GLN A 367 -6.80 14.15 14.18
CA GLN A 367 -6.35 15.53 13.96
C GLN A 367 -7.16 16.23 12.87
N ASN A 368 -7.23 15.65 11.67
CA ASN A 368 -7.92 16.30 10.54
C ASN A 368 -9.46 16.20 10.63
N ARG A 369 -9.99 15.16 11.28
CA ARG A 369 -11.41 14.94 11.61
C ARG A 369 -12.36 15.03 10.41
N ARG A 370 -11.91 14.78 9.17
CA ARG A 370 -12.79 14.77 7.99
C ARG A 370 -13.60 13.47 7.89
N PHE A 371 -13.04 12.39 8.43
CA PHE A 371 -13.63 11.06 8.46
C PHE A 371 -13.74 10.50 9.88
N VAL A 372 -14.74 9.65 10.08
CA VAL A 372 -15.01 8.93 11.33
C VAL A 372 -14.81 7.44 11.09
N LEU A 373 -14.15 6.77 12.03
CA LEU A 373 -13.95 5.33 12.01
C LEU A 373 -15.30 4.62 12.13
N LEU A 374 -15.72 3.91 11.08
CA LEU A 374 -16.85 3.00 11.15
C LEU A 374 -16.38 1.68 11.73
N ASP A 375 -15.59 0.92 10.97
CA ASP A 375 -15.07 -0.39 11.32
C ASP A 375 -13.55 -0.41 11.15
N TYR A 376 -12.86 -1.18 11.98
CA TYR A 376 -11.47 -1.59 11.79
C TYR A 376 -11.43 -3.12 11.83
N TYR A 377 -10.56 -3.73 11.05
CA TYR A 377 -10.22 -5.13 11.19
C TYR A 377 -8.73 -5.32 11.02
N ASP A 378 -8.18 -6.24 11.78
CA ASP A 378 -6.81 -6.69 11.60
C ASP A 378 -6.72 -8.21 11.61
N ALA A 379 -5.71 -8.75 10.93
CA ALA A 379 -5.40 -10.17 10.95
C ALA A 379 -3.88 -10.38 10.84
N PRO A 380 -3.27 -11.31 11.61
CA PRO A 380 -1.88 -11.68 11.43
C PRO A 380 -1.60 -12.19 10.01
N ILE A 381 -0.44 -11.84 9.44
CA ILE A 381 -0.03 -12.36 8.13
C ILE A 381 0.33 -13.84 8.25
N ARG A 382 -0.39 -14.69 7.52
CA ARG A 382 -0.25 -16.15 7.53
C ARG A 382 0.80 -16.64 6.54
N TYR A 383 0.78 -16.08 5.33
CA TYR A 383 1.68 -16.49 4.27
C TYR A 383 3.11 -16.01 4.54
N GLY A 384 4.07 -16.94 4.46
CA GLY A 384 5.49 -16.59 4.44
C GLY A 384 5.97 -16.18 3.05
N GLY A 385 7.27 -15.94 2.92
CA GLY A 385 7.92 -15.61 1.66
C GLY A 385 8.46 -14.19 1.68
N PHE A 386 8.10 -13.40 0.66
CA PHE A 386 8.57 -12.04 0.52
C PHE A 386 7.41 -11.08 0.25
N LEU A 387 7.53 -9.86 0.77
CA LEU A 387 6.70 -8.75 0.36
C LEU A 387 7.38 -8.04 -0.81
N ARG A 388 6.62 -7.85 -1.89
CA ARG A 388 7.05 -7.03 -3.02
C ARG A 388 6.37 -5.67 -2.87
N HIS A 389 7.16 -4.61 -2.71
CA HIS A 389 6.65 -3.24 -2.61
C HIS A 389 7.01 -2.38 -3.84
N GLN A 390 8.00 -2.77 -4.65
CA GLN A 390 8.40 -2.04 -5.86
C GLN A 390 8.66 -3.01 -7.02
N PHE A 391 8.43 -2.58 -8.26
CA PHE A 391 8.50 -3.45 -9.43
C PHE A 391 9.94 -3.93 -9.69
N LEU A 392 10.92 -3.02 -9.80
CA LEU A 392 12.34 -3.36 -9.99
C LEU A 392 13.14 -3.37 -8.67
N GLY A 393 12.45 -3.26 -7.54
CA GLY A 393 13.09 -3.16 -6.24
C GLY A 393 13.47 -4.51 -5.65
N PRO A 394 14.36 -4.51 -4.65
CA PRO A 394 14.60 -5.69 -3.84
C PRO A 394 13.32 -6.15 -3.13
N LYS A 395 13.32 -7.43 -2.75
CA LYS A 395 12.19 -8.07 -2.08
C LYS A 395 12.42 -8.04 -0.58
N VAL A 396 11.41 -7.67 0.20
CA VAL A 396 11.49 -7.71 1.66
C VAL A 396 11.25 -9.13 2.13
N SER A 397 12.29 -9.75 2.69
CA SER A 397 12.16 -11.10 3.27
C SER A 397 11.34 -11.05 4.55
N MET A 398 10.34 -11.92 4.65
CA MET A 398 9.50 -12.04 5.86
C MET A 398 10.22 -12.90 6.91
N ILE A 399 11.27 -12.35 7.52
CA ILE A 399 11.97 -13.00 8.66
C ILE A 399 11.00 -13.25 9.83
N SER A 400 11.30 -14.21 10.69
CA SER A 400 10.39 -14.67 11.76
C SER A 400 9.86 -13.54 12.64
N ASP A 401 10.71 -12.58 13.02
CA ASP A 401 10.33 -11.48 13.90
C ASP A 401 9.46 -10.43 13.19
N LEU A 402 9.79 -10.08 11.94
CA LEU A 402 8.96 -9.19 11.12
C LEU A 402 7.59 -9.86 10.85
N LYS A 403 7.60 -11.14 10.46
CA LYS A 403 6.37 -11.90 10.20
C LYS A 403 5.47 -11.96 11.42
N ARG A 404 6.02 -12.16 12.63
CA ARG A 404 5.25 -12.21 13.88
C ARG A 404 4.56 -10.87 14.19
N LYS A 405 5.18 -9.75 13.83
CA LYS A 405 4.64 -8.40 14.07
C LYS A 405 3.69 -7.93 12.97
N MET A 406 3.84 -8.46 11.75
CA MET A 406 3.06 -8.02 10.61
C MET A 406 1.60 -8.46 10.66
N ARG A 407 0.72 -7.51 10.37
CA ARG A 407 -0.73 -7.67 10.31
C ARG A 407 -1.25 -7.04 9.01
N SER A 408 -2.24 -7.70 8.42
CA SER A 408 -3.11 -7.10 7.42
C SER A 408 -4.19 -6.29 8.11
N GLU A 409 -4.46 -5.08 7.62
CA GLU A 409 -5.41 -4.13 8.20
C GLU A 409 -6.46 -3.72 7.16
N LEU A 410 -7.66 -3.46 7.65
CA LEU A 410 -8.78 -2.96 6.88
C LEU A 410 -9.48 -1.87 7.68
N TRP A 411 -9.44 -0.65 7.15
CA TRP A 411 -10.02 0.54 7.75
C TRP A 411 -11.25 0.95 6.95
N ILE A 412 -12.39 1.10 7.61
CA ILE A 412 -13.65 1.52 7.00
C ILE A 412 -14.06 2.82 7.68
N LEU A 413 -14.11 3.91 6.91
CA LEU A 413 -14.41 5.24 7.42
C LEU A 413 -15.60 5.84 6.65
N HIS A 414 -16.34 6.74 7.29
CA HIS A 414 -17.39 7.54 6.62
C HIS A 414 -17.16 9.02 6.88
N LYS A 415 -17.81 9.90 6.10
CA LYS A 415 -17.67 11.36 6.29
C LYS A 415 -18.19 11.77 7.66
N LEU A 416 -17.56 12.76 8.28
CA LEU A 416 -18.09 13.36 9.51
C LEU A 416 -19.52 13.91 9.32
N THR A 417 -19.78 14.55 8.18
CA THR A 417 -21.11 15.10 7.83
C THR A 417 -22.20 14.03 7.73
N SER A 418 -21.81 12.77 7.53
CA SER A 418 -22.71 11.62 7.42
C SER A 418 -23.02 10.94 8.76
N ILE A 419 -22.59 11.49 9.90
CA ILE A 419 -22.74 10.83 11.22
C ILE A 419 -24.19 10.46 11.55
N HIS A 420 -25.18 11.25 11.12
CA HIS A 420 -26.60 10.97 11.31
C HIS A 420 -27.06 9.69 10.58
N ASN A 421 -26.46 9.38 9.43
CA ASN A 421 -26.76 8.17 8.64
C ASN A 421 -26.14 6.91 9.28
N PHE A 422 -24.99 7.07 9.95
CA PHE A 422 -24.27 5.99 10.61
C PHE A 422 -24.51 5.92 12.12
N GLY A 423 -25.28 6.84 12.70
CA GLY A 423 -25.49 6.93 14.14
C GLY A 423 -26.05 5.65 14.76
N PHE A 424 -26.86 4.90 14.01
CA PHE A 424 -27.34 3.59 14.46
C PHE A 424 -26.21 2.55 14.58
N PHE A 425 -25.23 2.57 13.68
CA PHE A 425 -24.07 1.69 13.77
C PHE A 425 -23.14 2.07 14.92
N HIS A 426 -23.09 3.37 15.23
CA HIS A 426 -22.39 3.91 16.39
C HIS A 426 -23.16 3.78 17.70
N GLN A 427 -24.39 3.26 17.69
CA GLN A 427 -25.25 3.15 18.88
C GLN A 427 -25.60 4.51 19.52
N ILE A 428 -25.63 5.58 18.73
CA ILE A 428 -26.08 6.89 19.18
C ILE A 428 -27.56 6.79 19.60
N PRO A 429 -27.92 7.19 20.85
CA PRO A 429 -29.29 7.12 21.33
C PRO A 429 -30.28 7.82 20.39
N GLY A 430 -31.37 7.14 20.01
CA GLY A 430 -32.40 7.69 19.13
C GLY A 430 -32.10 7.61 17.62
N ALA A 431 -30.90 7.16 17.21
CA ALA A 431 -30.58 6.99 15.80
C ALA A 431 -31.40 5.86 15.15
N LYS A 432 -31.94 6.12 13.95
CA LYS A 432 -32.76 5.16 13.20
C LYS A 432 -31.88 4.21 12.38
N PRO A 433 -32.23 2.92 12.29
CA PRO A 433 -31.49 1.98 11.45
C PRO A 433 -31.60 2.35 9.96
N PRO A 434 -30.57 2.09 9.14
CA PRO A 434 -30.61 2.39 7.70
C PRO A 434 -31.78 1.69 7.00
N PRO A 435 -32.37 2.28 5.95
CA PRO A 435 -33.51 1.70 5.24
C PRO A 435 -33.21 0.32 4.64
N HIS A 436 -31.97 0.02 4.27
CA HIS A 436 -31.59 -1.29 3.72
C HIS A 436 -31.26 -2.36 4.78
N SER A 437 -31.38 -2.05 6.07
CA SER A 437 -31.06 -2.98 7.18
C SER A 437 -32.14 -4.02 7.49
N HIS A 438 -33.16 -4.15 6.64
CA HIS A 438 -34.32 -5.03 6.85
C HIS A 438 -33.92 -6.48 7.16
N ASP A 439 -32.87 -7.01 6.53
CA ASP A 439 -32.35 -8.37 6.75
C ASP A 439 -31.73 -8.57 8.15
N TRP A 440 -31.24 -7.50 8.77
CA TRP A 440 -30.55 -7.60 10.05
C TRP A 440 -31.50 -7.46 11.24
N GLY A 441 -32.73 -6.97 11.02
CA GLY A 441 -33.73 -6.70 12.04
C GLY A 441 -33.39 -5.44 12.84
N ARG A 442 -34.35 -4.52 12.96
CA ARG A 442 -34.19 -3.14 13.49
C ARG A 442 -33.48 -3.00 14.85
N LYS A 443 -33.42 -4.05 15.67
CA LYS A 443 -32.76 -4.07 16.99
C LYS A 443 -31.51 -4.96 17.09
N LYS A 444 -31.18 -5.73 16.04
CA LYS A 444 -30.12 -6.76 16.08
C LYS A 444 -28.90 -6.45 15.23
N ALA A 445 -28.92 -5.37 14.45
CA ALA A 445 -27.85 -5.10 13.50
C ALA A 445 -26.51 -4.76 14.18
N SER A 446 -26.50 -3.87 15.19
CA SER A 446 -25.27 -3.58 15.96
C SER A 446 -24.75 -4.84 16.68
N PHE A 447 -25.63 -5.58 17.36
CA PHE A 447 -25.24 -6.84 18.04
C PHE A 447 -24.71 -7.90 17.07
N LYS A 448 -25.33 -8.06 15.88
CA LYS A 448 -24.83 -8.95 14.82
C LYS A 448 -23.49 -8.49 14.29
N ARG A 449 -23.26 -7.18 14.14
CA ARG A 449 -21.97 -6.59 13.74
C ARG A 449 -20.90 -6.90 14.78
N GLN A 450 -21.17 -6.64 16.06
CA GLN A 450 -20.24 -6.92 17.15
C GLN A 450 -19.98 -8.43 17.30
N LYS A 451 -21.01 -9.27 17.18
CA LYS A 451 -20.85 -10.73 17.16
C LYS A 451 -20.02 -11.19 15.96
N HIS A 452 -20.22 -10.60 14.78
CA HIS A 452 -19.44 -10.92 13.60
C HIS A 452 -17.97 -10.51 13.79
N LEU A 453 -17.71 -9.30 14.28
CA LEU A 453 -16.37 -8.83 14.66
C LEU A 453 -15.70 -9.78 15.65
N LYS A 454 -16.40 -10.16 16.72
CA LYS A 454 -15.89 -11.10 17.72
C LYS A 454 -15.57 -12.46 17.11
N ASN A 455 -16.53 -13.08 16.42
CA ASN A 455 -16.34 -14.36 15.73
C ASN A 455 -15.20 -14.29 14.71
N TYR A 456 -15.01 -13.13 14.07
CA TYR A 456 -13.96 -12.91 13.07
C TYR A 456 -12.57 -12.89 13.72
N VAL A 457 -12.41 -12.12 14.80
CA VAL A 457 -11.17 -12.06 15.57
C VAL A 457 -10.81 -13.45 16.12
N GLU A 458 -11.79 -14.16 16.69
CA GLU A 458 -11.61 -15.52 17.20
C GLU A 458 -11.26 -16.53 16.09
N MET A 459 -11.93 -16.46 14.93
CA MET A 459 -11.64 -17.33 13.77
C MET A 459 -10.21 -17.15 13.24
N LEU A 460 -9.66 -15.95 13.36
CA LEU A 460 -8.30 -15.65 12.94
C LEU A 460 -7.25 -15.99 14.00
N GLY A 461 -7.65 -16.53 15.15
CA GLY A 461 -6.77 -16.81 16.29
C GLY A 461 -6.32 -15.55 17.03
N GLY A 462 -7.04 -14.44 16.87
CA GLY A 462 -6.84 -13.21 17.62
C GLY A 462 -7.58 -13.22 18.95
N ASP A 463 -7.09 -12.44 19.92
CA ASP A 463 -7.77 -12.17 21.18
C ASP A 463 -8.72 -10.97 21.03
N TRP A 464 -9.98 -11.16 21.40
CA TRP A 464 -11.01 -10.12 21.34
C TRP A 464 -10.72 -8.95 22.30
N ASP A 465 -10.14 -9.22 23.47
CA ASP A 465 -9.86 -8.17 24.45
C ASP A 465 -8.68 -7.31 24.00
N ASP A 466 -7.63 -7.93 23.44
CA ASP A 466 -6.51 -7.26 22.79
C ASP A 466 -6.96 -6.42 21.58
N TYR A 467 -7.85 -6.98 20.74
CA TYR A 467 -8.49 -6.23 19.66
C TYR A 467 -9.27 -5.02 20.18
N LYS A 468 -10.08 -5.19 21.23
CA LYS A 468 -10.84 -4.09 21.84
C LYS A 468 -9.91 -3.01 22.38
N LYS A 469 -8.82 -3.37 23.05
CA LYS A 469 -7.81 -2.41 23.55
C LYS A 469 -7.18 -1.60 22.42
N ARG A 470 -6.83 -2.23 21.29
CA ARG A 470 -6.32 -1.50 20.11
C ARG A 470 -7.36 -0.57 19.53
N LEU A 471 -8.59 -1.05 19.34
CA LEU A 471 -9.70 -0.22 18.86
C LEU A 471 -9.91 0.99 19.77
N MET A 472 -9.88 0.78 21.10
CA MET A 472 -9.95 1.87 22.06
C MET A 472 -8.79 2.84 21.88
N HIS A 473 -7.55 2.38 21.85
CA HIS A 473 -6.37 3.24 21.66
C HIS A 473 -6.47 4.11 20.38
N MET A 474 -7.01 3.56 19.29
CA MET A 474 -7.23 4.32 18.05
C MET A 474 -8.33 5.39 18.17
N LEU A 475 -9.23 5.26 19.14
CA LEU A 475 -10.28 6.23 19.45
C LEU A 475 -9.86 7.24 20.53
N GLN A 476 -8.83 6.93 21.34
CA GLN A 476 -8.33 7.83 22.38
C GLN A 476 -7.50 8.96 21.75
N GLU A 477 -7.79 10.21 22.12
CA GLU A 477 -6.94 11.35 21.73
C GLU A 477 -5.53 11.21 22.34
N ALA A 478 -4.52 11.62 21.58
CA ALA A 478 -3.11 11.49 21.97
C ALA A 478 -2.59 12.71 22.78
N THR A 479 -3.42 13.73 22.93
CA THR A 479 -3.09 15.03 23.54
C THR A 479 -3.80 15.18 24.89
N ASP A 480 -3.15 15.86 25.84
CA ASP A 480 -3.75 16.26 27.14
C ASP A 480 -4.78 17.42 26.99
N GLU A 481 -5.15 17.76 25.76
CA GLU A 481 -6.18 18.75 25.49
C GLU A 481 -7.58 18.17 25.77
N PRO A 482 -8.53 19.00 26.23
CA PRO A 482 -9.90 18.55 26.45
C PRO A 482 -10.50 18.02 25.14
N GLU A 483 -11.04 16.80 25.17
CA GLU A 483 -11.73 16.20 24.03
C GLU A 483 -12.89 17.11 23.59
N ASP A 484 -13.07 17.25 22.27
CA ASP A 484 -14.21 17.96 21.69
C ASP A 484 -15.50 17.13 21.84
N ASP A 485 -16.66 17.78 21.93
CA ASP A 485 -17.99 17.19 22.15
C ASP A 485 -18.28 16.02 21.19
N ILE A 486 -17.76 16.09 19.97
CA ILE A 486 -17.91 15.04 18.94
C ILE A 486 -17.06 13.81 19.28
N ALA A 487 -15.81 14.00 19.70
CA ALA A 487 -14.92 12.90 20.10
C ALA A 487 -15.44 12.24 21.38
N GLU A 488 -15.91 13.04 22.33
CA GLU A 488 -16.54 12.59 23.55
C GLU A 488 -17.79 11.74 23.24
N ALA A 489 -18.66 12.22 22.34
CA ALA A 489 -19.86 11.49 21.94
C ALA A 489 -19.56 10.15 21.24
N VAL A 490 -18.54 10.11 20.37
CA VAL A 490 -18.08 8.88 19.72
C VAL A 490 -17.53 7.90 20.75
N ARG A 491 -16.73 8.39 21.71
CA ARG A 491 -16.11 7.58 22.76
C ARG A 491 -17.14 7.07 23.77
N MET A 492 -18.14 7.87 24.13
CA MET A 492 -19.30 7.46 24.94
C MET A 492 -20.10 6.34 24.28
N ALA A 493 -20.17 6.32 22.95
CA ALA A 493 -20.94 5.32 22.21
C ALA A 493 -20.18 3.99 22.02
N LEU A 494 -18.85 4.04 22.03
CA LEU A 494 -17.97 2.89 21.80
C LEU A 494 -17.42 2.28 23.10
N ASP A 495 -17.28 3.07 24.16
CA ASP A 495 -16.79 2.63 25.47
C ASP A 495 -17.85 2.75 26.59
N PRO A 496 -18.39 1.63 27.09
CA PRO A 496 -19.33 1.66 28.21
C PRO A 496 -18.70 2.10 29.55
N THR A 497 -17.37 2.10 29.69
CA THR A 497 -16.71 2.62 30.90
C THR A 497 -16.45 4.12 30.86
N TYR A 498 -16.43 4.73 29.67
CA TYR A 498 -16.11 6.14 29.51
C TYR A 498 -17.06 7.11 30.21
N PRO A 499 -18.39 6.89 30.24
CA PRO A 499 -19.30 7.74 31.02
C PRO A 499 -18.94 7.78 32.52
N LEU A 500 -18.38 6.70 33.06
CA LEU A 500 -17.93 6.65 34.45
C LEU A 500 -16.63 7.44 34.63
N GLU A 501 -15.67 7.32 33.70
CA GLU A 501 -14.43 8.12 33.70
C GLU A 501 -14.74 9.61 33.60
N LEU A 502 -15.70 9.98 32.74
CA LEU A 502 -16.13 11.37 32.56
C LEU A 502 -16.80 11.93 33.82
N SER A 503 -17.65 11.12 34.46
CA SER A 503 -18.22 11.45 35.76
C SER A 503 -17.15 11.67 36.83
N GLN A 504 -16.10 10.83 36.84
CA GLN A 504 -15.00 10.95 37.79
C GLN A 504 -14.14 12.20 37.51
N ARG A 505 -13.82 12.49 36.24
CA ARG A 505 -13.14 13.72 35.84
C ARG A 505 -13.95 14.95 36.22
N ALA A 506 -15.24 14.97 35.91
CA ALA A 506 -16.13 16.08 36.28
C ALA A 506 -16.18 16.29 37.80
N LYS A 507 -16.21 15.22 38.60
CA LYS A 507 -16.12 15.32 40.07
C LYS A 507 -14.79 15.93 40.53
N ALA A 508 -13.67 15.47 39.97
CA ALA A 508 -12.35 16.00 40.30
C ALA A 508 -12.24 17.49 39.95
N THR A 509 -12.74 17.91 38.79
CA THR A 509 -12.77 19.32 38.38
C THR A 509 -13.65 20.16 39.31
N ILE A 510 -14.81 19.65 39.73
CA ILE A 510 -15.69 20.35 40.69
C ILE A 510 -14.99 20.50 42.05
N GLU A 511 -14.33 19.46 42.56
CA GLU A 511 -13.57 19.53 43.81
C GLU A 511 -12.41 20.53 43.72
N GLN A 512 -11.73 20.59 42.58
CA GLN A 512 -10.66 21.56 42.35
C GLN A 512 -11.19 22.99 42.31
N ASN A 513 -12.29 23.24 41.59
CA ASN A 513 -12.95 24.55 41.55
C ASN A 513 -13.45 24.99 42.93
N LEU A 514 -13.93 24.05 43.76
CA LEU A 514 -14.32 24.35 45.15
C LEU A 514 -13.11 24.77 45.99
N LYS A 515 -11.98 24.07 45.88
CA LYS A 515 -10.74 24.45 46.58
C LYS A 515 -10.17 25.78 46.11
N GLU A 516 -10.23 26.05 44.82
CA GLU A 516 -9.83 27.35 44.26
C GLU A 516 -10.73 28.47 44.74
N LYS A 517 -12.04 28.22 44.81
CA LYS A 517 -13.01 29.16 45.38
C LYS A 517 -12.75 29.40 46.87
N GLU A 518 -12.50 28.35 47.66
CA GLU A 518 -12.16 28.48 49.08
C GLU A 518 -10.87 29.30 49.28
N ARG A 519 -9.85 29.06 48.46
CA ARG A 519 -8.63 29.88 48.47
C ARG A 519 -8.89 31.32 48.10
N PHE A 520 -9.70 31.56 47.07
CA PHE A 520 -10.10 32.89 46.66
C PHE A 520 -10.88 33.60 47.78
N ASP A 521 -11.84 32.93 48.41
CA ASP A 521 -12.63 33.46 49.51
C ASP A 521 -11.75 33.78 50.73
N LEU A 522 -10.76 32.93 51.05
CA LEU A 522 -9.76 33.20 52.09
C LEU A 522 -8.86 34.38 51.73
N GLN A 523 -8.40 34.46 50.50
CA GLN A 523 -7.54 35.54 50.01
C GLN A 523 -8.29 36.88 50.00
N VAL A 524 -9.55 36.87 49.60
CA VAL A 524 -10.45 38.03 49.70
C VAL A 524 -10.66 38.41 51.17
N PHE A 525 -10.81 37.45 52.07
CA PHE A 525 -10.95 37.75 53.49
C PHE A 525 -9.68 38.38 54.08
N GLU A 526 -8.49 37.89 53.70
CA GLU A 526 -7.19 38.43 54.14
C GLU A 526 -6.87 39.82 53.56
N ASP A 527 -7.18 40.03 52.28
CA ASP A 527 -6.89 41.30 51.58
C ASP A 527 -7.87 42.43 51.96
N TYR A 528 -9.05 42.09 52.51
CA TYR A 528 -10.16 43.01 52.75
C TYR A 528 -10.71 42.90 54.18
N ILE A 529 -9.82 42.91 55.18
CA ILE A 529 -10.16 42.79 56.62
C ILE A 529 -11.03 43.95 57.12
N ASP A 530 -10.67 45.19 56.76
CA ASP A 530 -11.27 46.39 57.37
C ASP A 530 -12.33 47.08 56.47
N LYS A 531 -12.38 46.73 55.18
CA LYS A 531 -13.26 47.32 54.17
C LYS A 531 -13.60 46.28 53.13
N SER A 532 -14.84 46.25 52.66
CA SER A 532 -15.25 45.29 51.64
C SER A 532 -14.47 45.50 50.32
N PRO A 533 -14.32 44.45 49.48
CA PRO A 533 -13.67 44.56 48.18
C PRO A 533 -14.23 45.70 47.31
N ARG A 534 -15.53 45.94 47.43
CA ARG A 534 -16.24 47.01 46.71
C ARG A 534 -15.90 48.40 47.23
N GLU A 535 -15.83 48.60 48.55
CA GLU A 535 -15.42 49.87 49.15
C GLU A 535 -13.95 50.20 48.84
N SER A 536 -13.07 49.20 48.81
CA SER A 536 -11.67 49.38 48.38
C SER A 536 -11.57 49.76 46.90
N PHE A 537 -12.41 49.20 46.03
CA PHE A 537 -12.45 49.56 44.61
C PHE A 537 -12.97 50.99 44.40
N ASP A 538 -14.04 51.38 45.09
CA ASP A 538 -14.65 52.72 44.99
C ASP A 538 -13.73 53.80 45.58
N SER A 539 -12.89 53.46 46.58
CA SER A 539 -11.92 54.40 47.18
C SER A 539 -10.70 54.73 46.30
N LYS A 540 -10.45 53.94 45.24
CA LYS A 540 -9.35 54.17 44.27
C LYS A 540 -9.78 55.00 43.04
N VAL A 541 -11.06 55.37 42.93
CA VAL A 541 -11.63 56.10 41.78
C VAL A 541 -11.82 57.61 42.08
N LEU A 542 -11.18 58.13 43.14
CA LEU A 542 -11.14 59.57 43.46
C LEU A 542 -9.74 60.16 43.29
#